data_AF-A0A1Z2XMK0-F1
#
_entry.id   AF-A0A1Z2XMK0-F1
#
_cell.length_a   1.000
_cell.length_b   1.000
_cell.length_c   1.000
_cell.angle_alpha   90.00
_cell.angle_beta   90.00
_cell.angle_gamma   90.00
#
_symmetry.space_group_name_H-M   'P 1'
#
loop_
_entity.id
_entity.type
_entity.pdbx_description
1 polymer ?
#
loop_
_entity_poly.entity_id
_entity_poly.type
_entity_poly.pdbx_seq_one_letter_code
_entity_poly.pdbx_strand_id
1 'polypeptide(L)'
;MADTGKILLDHFLSEREKDTFIPELSLVALDRARTMGYSAVFLGGDPKLYGRFGFEPSYKYGINHVKGIGNRAYADGCLVCELRPGALDGVSGTTSYYAGE
;
A
#
# COMPACT_ATOMS: atom_id res chain seq x y z
N MET A 1 23.71 9.27 -28.23
CA MET A 1 22.29 9.15 -27.80
C MET A 1 22.01 7.97 -26.86
N ALA A 2 23.03 7.24 -26.37
CA ALA A 2 22.85 6.09 -25.46
C ALA A 2 22.99 6.43 -23.95
N ASP A 3 23.44 7.64 -23.60
CA ASP A 3 23.85 7.97 -22.22
C ASP A 3 22.70 8.37 -21.30
N THR A 4 21.69 9.07 -21.82
CA THR A 4 20.62 9.64 -20.98
C THR A 4 19.76 8.57 -20.31
N GLY A 5 19.50 7.45 -21.01
CA GLY A 5 18.73 6.33 -20.46
C GLY A 5 19.46 5.61 -19.33
N LYS A 6 20.80 5.48 -19.46
CA LYS A 6 21.64 4.86 -18.43
C LYS A 6 21.70 5.74 -17.17
N ILE A 7 21.85 7.04 -17.34
CA ILE A 7 21.88 8.00 -16.22
C ILE A 7 20.55 7.99 -15.45
N LEU A 8 19.41 7.94 -16.15
CA LEU A 8 18.09 7.89 -15.50
C LEU A 8 17.88 6.58 -14.72
N LEU A 9 18.32 5.45 -15.28
CA LEU A 9 18.22 4.15 -14.65
C LEU A 9 19.12 4.06 -13.41
N ASP A 10 20.37 4.51 -13.51
CA ASP A 10 21.32 4.52 -12.40
C ASP A 10 20.83 5.43 -11.26
N HIS A 11 20.23 6.59 -11.59
CA HIS A 11 19.59 7.47 -10.61
C HIS A 11 18.42 6.77 -9.91
N PHE A 12 17.51 6.15 -10.67
CA PHE A 12 16.36 5.45 -10.11
C PHE A 12 16.78 4.28 -9.20
N LEU A 13 17.78 3.49 -9.60
CA LEU A 13 18.32 2.41 -8.79
C LEU A 13 19.00 2.94 -7.52
N SER A 14 19.73 4.05 -7.59
CA SER A 14 20.33 4.68 -6.41
C SER A 14 19.28 5.27 -5.46
N GLU A 15 18.20 5.84 -5.97
CA GLU A 15 17.09 6.26 -5.12
C GLU A 15 16.47 5.05 -4.41
N ARG A 16 16.30 3.90 -5.10
CA ARG A 16 15.73 2.67 -4.53
C ARG A 16 16.46 2.12 -3.30
N GLU A 17 17.74 2.42 -3.16
CA GLU A 17 18.58 1.96 -2.06
C GLU A 17 18.51 2.85 -0.81
N LYS A 18 17.82 4.00 -0.88
CA LYS A 18 17.70 4.90 0.27
C LYS A 18 16.61 4.44 1.23
N ASP A 19 16.84 4.58 2.52
CA ASP A 19 15.83 4.32 3.56
C ASP A 19 14.61 5.27 3.46
N THR A 20 14.75 6.39 2.76
CA THR A 20 13.67 7.34 2.44
C THR A 20 12.89 6.95 1.19
N PHE A 21 13.37 5.97 0.44
CA PHE A 21 12.70 5.51 -0.77
C PHE A 21 11.55 4.59 -0.42
N ILE A 22 10.39 5.00 -0.90
CA ILE A 22 9.14 4.26 -0.74
C ILE A 22 8.84 3.71 -2.14
N PRO A 23 9.06 2.41 -2.39
CA PRO A 23 8.94 1.82 -3.73
C PRO A 23 7.52 2.00 -4.24
N GLU A 24 7.35 2.86 -5.24
CA GLU A 24 6.20 3.03 -6.13
C GLU A 24 4.78 3.14 -5.52
N LEU A 25 4.54 2.86 -4.24
CA LEU A 25 3.35 3.23 -3.48
C LEU A 25 3.28 4.74 -3.23
N SER A 26 4.24 5.46 -3.80
CA SER A 26 4.06 6.81 -4.33
C SER A 26 2.65 6.97 -4.92
N LEU A 27 2.07 8.16 -4.77
CA LEU A 27 0.76 8.54 -5.31
C LEU A 27 0.48 8.01 -6.74
N VAL A 28 1.52 7.76 -7.54
CA VAL A 28 1.48 7.12 -8.85
C VAL A 28 0.81 5.74 -8.84
N ALA A 29 1.10 4.85 -7.89
CA ALA A 29 0.42 3.54 -7.85
C ALA A 29 -1.07 3.69 -7.51
N LEU A 30 -1.42 4.57 -6.57
CA LEU A 30 -2.82 4.86 -6.23
C LEU A 30 -3.56 5.47 -7.44
N ASP A 31 -2.92 6.40 -8.15
CA ASP A 31 -3.47 7.04 -9.35
C ASP A 31 -3.64 6.06 -10.51
N ARG A 32 -2.67 5.18 -10.74
CA ARG A 32 -2.79 4.08 -11.71
C ARG A 32 -3.91 3.13 -11.34
N ALA A 33 -4.01 2.73 -10.07
CA ALA A 33 -5.06 1.85 -9.60
C ALA A 33 -6.46 2.48 -9.78
N ARG A 34 -6.59 3.79 -9.52
CA ARG A 34 -7.81 4.56 -9.85
C ARG A 34 -8.12 4.52 -11.34
N THR A 35 -7.12 4.79 -12.17
CA THR A 35 -7.25 4.78 -13.64
C THR A 35 -7.65 3.40 -14.18
N MET A 36 -7.19 2.33 -13.53
CA MET A 36 -7.57 0.95 -13.85
C MET A 36 -8.95 0.54 -13.33
N GLY A 37 -9.64 1.40 -12.57
CA GLY A 37 -10.98 1.15 -12.05
C GLY A 37 -11.03 0.30 -10.77
N TYR A 38 -9.92 0.15 -10.04
CA TYR A 38 -9.94 -0.51 -8.73
C TYR A 38 -10.59 0.37 -7.66
N SER A 39 -11.23 -0.27 -6.69
CA SER A 39 -12.00 0.42 -5.64
C SER A 39 -11.17 0.69 -4.37
N ALA A 40 -10.18 -0.15 -4.07
CA ALA A 40 -9.33 -0.03 -2.88
C ALA A 40 -7.97 -0.72 -3.10
N VAL A 41 -6.97 -0.36 -2.29
CA VAL A 41 -5.63 -0.98 -2.26
C VAL A 41 -5.34 -1.48 -0.86
N PHE A 42 -4.83 -2.72 -0.74
CA PHE A 42 -4.40 -3.33 0.51
C PHE A 42 -2.87 -3.51 0.53
N LEU A 43 -2.26 -3.38 1.69
CA LEU A 43 -0.84 -3.66 1.90
C LEU A 43 -0.51 -4.04 3.35
N GLY A 44 0.70 -4.54 3.58
CA GLY A 44 1.30 -4.67 4.90
C GLY A 44 2.39 -3.60 5.09
N GLY A 45 2.39 -2.85 6.20
CA GLY A 45 3.39 -1.81 6.43
C GLY A 45 3.19 -0.98 7.70
N ASP A 46 4.05 0.03 7.92
CA ASP A 46 3.96 0.94 9.08
C ASP A 46 2.80 1.95 8.91
N PRO A 47 1.79 1.96 9.81
CA PRO A 47 0.69 2.91 9.77
C PRO A 47 1.13 4.37 9.81
N LYS A 48 2.23 4.70 10.49
CA LYS A 48 2.75 6.07 10.58
C LYS A 48 3.31 6.56 9.26
N LEU A 49 3.88 5.65 8.47
CA LEU A 49 4.40 5.95 7.15
C LEU A 49 3.26 6.06 6.14
N TYR A 50 2.45 5.01 6.02
CA TYR A 50 1.43 4.90 4.98
C TYR A 50 0.17 5.72 5.26
N GLY A 51 -0.10 6.07 6.52
CA GLY A 51 -1.21 6.97 6.88
C GLY A 51 -1.13 8.33 6.20
N ARG A 52 0.08 8.80 5.85
CA ARG A 52 0.31 10.04 5.08
C ARG A 52 -0.27 10.00 3.66
N PHE A 53 -0.58 8.81 3.15
CA PHE A 53 -1.15 8.58 1.82
C PHE A 53 -2.61 8.14 1.85
N GLY A 54 -3.28 8.23 3.01
CA GLY A 54 -4.69 7.86 3.16
C GLY A 54 -4.91 6.37 3.45
N PHE A 55 -3.89 5.65 3.89
CA PHE A 55 -4.05 4.27 4.38
C PHE A 55 -4.48 4.25 5.85
N GLU A 56 -5.32 3.27 6.18
CA GLU A 56 -5.76 2.99 7.54
C GLU A 56 -5.77 1.49 7.82
N PRO A 57 -5.74 1.05 9.09
CA PRO A 57 -5.90 -0.35 9.42
C PRO A 57 -7.21 -0.93 8.87
N SER A 58 -7.12 -2.02 8.10
CA SER A 58 -8.25 -2.60 7.36
C SER A 58 -9.37 -3.09 8.28
N TYR A 59 -9.05 -3.48 9.52
CA TYR A 59 -10.02 -3.94 10.49
C TYR A 59 -11.05 -2.86 10.84
N LYS A 60 -10.74 -1.57 10.64
CA LYS A 60 -11.69 -0.47 10.83
C LYS A 60 -12.89 -0.56 9.88
N TYR A 61 -12.72 -1.23 8.74
CA TYR A 61 -13.75 -1.48 7.73
C TYR A 61 -14.40 -2.86 7.90
N GLY A 62 -14.13 -3.58 9.01
CA GLY A 62 -14.59 -4.96 9.19
C GLY A 62 -13.85 -5.98 8.33
N ILE A 63 -12.68 -5.61 7.79
CA ILE A 63 -11.85 -6.46 6.93
C ILE A 63 -10.57 -6.83 7.67
N ASN A 64 -10.44 -8.08 8.08
CA ASN A 64 -9.26 -8.57 8.80
C ASN A 64 -8.27 -9.22 7.84
N HIS A 65 -7.00 -9.30 8.24
CA HIS A 65 -6.04 -10.21 7.63
C HIS A 65 -5.96 -11.49 8.46
N VAL A 66 -5.80 -12.66 7.82
CA VAL A 66 -5.72 -13.97 8.53
C VAL A 66 -4.68 -13.97 9.66
N LYS A 67 -3.53 -13.33 9.46
CA LYS A 67 -2.46 -13.22 10.48
C LYS A 67 -2.70 -12.13 11.54
N GLY A 68 -3.63 -11.21 11.30
CA GLY A 68 -4.00 -10.15 12.24
C GLY A 68 -5.02 -10.59 13.30
N ILE A 69 -5.72 -11.70 13.07
CA ILE A 69 -6.72 -12.22 14.01
C ILE A 69 -6.01 -12.67 15.29
N GLY A 70 -6.32 -12.02 16.42
CA GLY A 70 -5.66 -12.29 17.71
C GLY A 70 -4.27 -11.70 17.85
N ASN A 71 -3.75 -10.97 16.84
CA ASN A 71 -2.46 -10.29 16.89
C ASN A 71 -2.63 -8.83 16.51
N ARG A 72 -2.77 -7.96 17.52
CA ARG A 72 -3.04 -6.53 17.31
C ARG A 72 -1.90 -5.81 16.59
N ALA A 73 -0.65 -6.11 16.93
CA ALA A 73 0.50 -5.48 16.29
C ALA A 73 0.55 -5.81 14.78
N TYR A 74 0.24 -7.05 14.41
CA TYR A 74 0.12 -7.45 13.01
C TYR A 74 -1.09 -6.79 12.33
N ALA A 75 -2.24 -6.77 13.01
CA ALA A 75 -3.47 -6.18 12.49
C ALA A 75 -3.32 -4.66 12.23
N ASP A 76 -2.59 -3.95 13.08
CA ASP A 76 -2.32 -2.52 12.89
C ASP A 76 -1.50 -2.29 11.61
N GLY A 77 -0.60 -3.20 11.26
CA GLY A 77 0.17 -3.14 10.01
C GLY A 77 -0.57 -3.62 8.76
N CYS A 78 -1.80 -4.13 8.87
CA CYS A 78 -2.64 -4.53 7.74
C CYS A 78 -3.46 -3.33 7.28
N LEU A 79 -3.03 -2.69 6.20
CA LEU A 79 -3.54 -1.38 5.79
C LEU A 79 -4.39 -1.45 4.52
N VAL A 80 -5.36 -0.54 4.43
CA VAL A 80 -6.22 -0.34 3.26
C VAL A 80 -6.35 1.15 2.95
N CYS A 81 -6.45 1.49 1.66
CA CYS A 81 -6.81 2.81 1.18
C CYS A 81 -7.97 2.70 0.19
N GLU A 82 -9.09 3.36 0.46
CA GLU A 82 -10.16 3.52 -0.52
C GLU A 82 -9.71 4.43 -1.67
N LEU A 83 -9.91 3.98 -2.91
CA LEU A 83 -9.62 4.77 -4.10
C LEU A 83 -10.81 5.64 -4.53
N ARG A 84 -12.01 5.26 -4.09
CA ARG A 84 -13.28 5.99 -4.19
C ARG A 84 -13.93 6.01 -2.80
N PRO A 85 -14.43 7.16 -2.31
CA PRO A 85 -15.12 7.21 -1.02
C PRO A 85 -16.29 6.21 -0.93
N GLY A 86 -16.35 5.45 0.16
CA GLY A 86 -17.39 4.45 0.41
C GLY A 86 -17.25 3.19 -0.45
N ALA A 87 -16.10 2.97 -1.08
CA ALA A 87 -15.81 1.78 -1.86
C ALA A 87 -15.94 0.47 -1.06
N LEU A 88 -15.76 0.53 0.25
CA LEU A 88 -15.82 -0.59 1.18
C LEU A 88 -17.11 -0.60 2.02
N ASP A 89 -18.06 0.27 1.73
CA ASP A 89 -19.35 0.28 2.44
C ASP A 89 -20.08 -1.06 2.27
N GLY A 90 -20.41 -1.69 3.40
CA GLY A 90 -21.04 -3.01 3.43
C GLY A 90 -20.11 -4.18 3.07
N VAL A 91 -18.82 -3.93 2.80
CA VAL A 91 -17.80 -4.96 2.58
C VAL A 91 -17.21 -5.36 3.93
N SER A 92 -17.14 -6.67 4.19
CA SER A 92 -16.50 -7.22 5.38
C SER A 92 -15.91 -8.58 5.06
N GLY A 93 -14.96 -9.06 5.88
CA GLY A 93 -14.42 -10.41 5.74
C GLY A 93 -12.96 -10.53 6.12
N THR A 94 -12.30 -11.52 5.51
CA THR A 94 -10.91 -11.87 5.81
C THR A 94 -10.09 -11.95 4.53
N THR A 95 -8.90 -11.34 4.54
CA THR A 95 -7.93 -11.33 3.45
C THR A 95 -6.72 -12.20 3.79
N SER A 96 -6.04 -12.73 2.77
CA SER A 96 -4.87 -13.61 2.93
C SER A 96 -3.72 -13.26 1.98
N TYR A 97 -3.51 -11.98 1.70
CA TYR A 97 -2.41 -11.55 0.83
C TYR A 97 -1.05 -11.74 1.52
N TYR A 98 0.02 -11.81 0.73
CA TYR A 98 1.37 -11.90 1.27
C TYR A 98 1.77 -10.54 1.85
N ALA A 99 1.56 -10.35 3.15
CA ALA A 99 2.26 -9.35 3.95
C ALA A 99 3.45 -10.09 4.59
N GLY A 100 4.67 -9.65 4.26
CA GLY A 100 5.93 -10.29 4.63
C GLY A 100 6.01 -10.73 6.11
N GLU A 101 6.95 -11.63 6.39
CA GLU A 101 7.26 -12.07 7.76
C GLU A 101 7.91 -10.97 8.60
#